data_AF-A0A1G0B0K3-F1
#
_entry.id   AF-A0A1G0B0K3-F1
#
_cell.length_a   1.000
_cell.length_b   1.000
_cell.length_c   1.000
_cell.angle_alpha   90.00
_cell.angle_beta   90.00
_cell.angle_gamma   90.00
#
_symmetry.space_group_name_H-M   'P 1'
#
loop_
_entity.id
_entity.type
_entity.pdbx_description
1 polymer ?
#
loop_
_entity_poly.entity_id
_entity_poly.type
_entity_poly.pdbx_seq_one_letter_code
_entity_poly.pdbx_strand_id
1 'polypeptide(L)'
;MVNIEQFAKRLNILMDYYEISAALLAEKIEVQRSSISHILSGRNKPSLEFVLKILKAFPEVELYWLLNGVGHFPKQVEITASAPTLFSEIEAPEVKKEAPKPMAKPVVNEIVNQEKEIMNQEIERIVVFYRNGSFKNYMP
;
A
#
# COMPACT_ATOMS: atom_id res chain seq x y z
N MET A 1 13.68 17.98 -20.47
CA MET A 1 14.06 18.87 -19.34
C MET A 1 13.06 18.63 -18.21
N VAL A 2 13.52 18.47 -16.96
CA VAL A 2 12.63 18.12 -15.84
C VAL A 2 11.66 19.28 -15.56
N ASN A 3 10.36 18.98 -15.54
CA ASN A 3 9.33 19.93 -15.14
C ASN A 3 9.22 19.98 -13.61
N ILE A 4 9.45 21.16 -13.02
CA ILE A 4 9.56 21.35 -11.56
C ILE A 4 8.21 21.12 -10.87
N GLU A 5 7.13 21.67 -11.41
CA GLU A 5 5.79 21.54 -10.83
C GLU A 5 5.33 20.08 -10.82
N GLN A 6 5.59 19.36 -11.91
CA GLN A 6 5.25 17.94 -12.02
C GLN A 6 6.12 17.07 -11.11
N PHE A 7 7.40 17.43 -10.93
CA PHE A 7 8.26 16.78 -9.94
C PHE A 7 7.72 16.99 -8.51
N ALA A 8 7.34 18.22 -8.16
CA ALA A 8 6.77 18.53 -6.85
C ALA A 8 5.47 17.75 -6.58
N LYS A 9 4.58 17.62 -7.58
CA LYS A 9 3.37 16.80 -7.48
C LYS A 9 3.69 15.33 -7.18
N ARG A 10 4.66 14.75 -7.87
CA ARG A 10 5.09 13.36 -7.61
C ARG A 10 5.77 13.20 -6.26
N LEU A 11 6.50 14.22 -5.81
CA LEU A 11 7.07 14.23 -4.46
C LEU A 11 5.97 14.25 -3.40
N ASN A 12 4.87 14.98 -3.61
CA ASN A 12 3.69 14.92 -2.74
C ASN A 12 3.04 13.52 -2.75
N ILE A 13 2.81 12.93 -3.93
CA ILE A 13 2.29 11.55 -4.04
C ILE A 13 3.15 10.56 -3.24
N LEU A 14 4.48 10.70 -3.33
CA LEU A 14 5.41 9.89 -2.56
C LEU A 14 5.24 10.10 -1.05
N MET A 15 5.17 11.35 -0.60
CA MET A 15 4.96 11.67 0.83
C MET A 15 3.63 11.14 1.35
N ASP A 16 2.56 11.29 0.57
CA ASP A 16 1.23 10.81 0.91
C ASP A 16 1.20 9.27 0.99
N TYR A 17 1.84 8.58 0.04
CA TYR A 17 1.92 7.12 0.03
C TYR A 17 2.64 6.55 1.25
N TYR A 18 3.71 7.20 1.71
CA TYR A 18 4.45 6.80 2.91
C TYR A 18 3.90 7.44 4.20
N GLU A 19 2.84 8.26 4.12
CA GLU A 19 2.26 9.01 5.24
C GLU A 19 3.29 9.84 6.02
N ILE A 20 4.26 10.45 5.32
CA ILE A 20 5.34 11.22 5.93
C ILE A 20 5.21 12.73 5.65
N SER A 21 5.57 13.54 6.63
CA SER A 21 5.67 15.00 6.44
C SER A 21 6.93 15.39 5.66
N ALA A 22 6.92 16.60 5.09
CA ALA A 22 8.11 17.19 4.46
C ALA A 22 9.33 17.27 5.40
N ALA A 23 9.10 17.46 6.71
CA ALA A 23 10.17 17.49 7.70
C ALA A 23 10.79 16.10 7.89
N LEU A 24 9.95 15.06 7.99
CA LEU A 24 10.41 13.68 8.13
C LEU A 24 11.09 13.18 6.85
N LEU A 25 10.58 13.57 5.67
CA LEU A 25 11.26 13.30 4.40
C LEU A 25 12.67 13.90 4.40
N ALA A 26 12.81 15.18 4.78
CA ALA A 26 14.11 15.86 4.83
C ALA A 26 15.12 15.11 5.70
N GLU A 27 14.68 14.65 6.87
CA GLU A 27 15.50 13.86 7.80
C GLU A 27 15.87 12.50 7.18
N LYS A 28 14.91 11.77 6.60
CA LYS A 28 15.12 10.44 6.03
C LYS A 28 16.07 10.41 4.84
N ILE A 29 16.11 11.47 4.03
CA ILE A 29 17.05 11.60 2.91
C ILE A 29 18.27 12.47 3.23
N GLU A 30 18.45 12.88 4.49
CA GLU A 30 19.59 13.67 4.96
C GLU A 30 19.82 14.96 4.14
N VAL A 31 18.76 15.77 4.03
CA VAL A 31 18.80 17.09 3.40
C VAL A 31 18.16 18.15 4.30
N GLN A 32 18.44 19.42 4.03
CA GLN A 32 17.85 20.50 4.80
C GLN A 32 16.33 20.61 4.53
N ARG A 33 15.52 20.85 5.58
CA ARG A 33 14.06 21.02 5.46
C ARG A 33 13.65 22.11 4.45
N SER A 34 14.44 23.19 4.37
CA SER A 34 14.27 24.26 3.37
C SER A 34 14.37 23.75 1.93
N SER A 35 15.22 22.75 1.68
CA SER A 35 15.36 22.15 0.35
C SER A 35 14.06 21.49 -0.09
N ILE A 36 13.40 20.73 0.78
CA ILE A 36 12.09 20.14 0.49
C ILE A 36 11.06 21.24 0.20
N SER A 37 11.00 22.27 1.04
CA SER A 37 10.07 23.39 0.86
C SER A 37 10.25 24.14 -0.47
N HIS A 38 11.49 24.41 -0.88
CA HIS A 38 11.78 25.07 -2.16
C HIS A 38 11.45 24.22 -3.39
N ILE A 39 11.61 22.89 -3.28
CA ILE A 39 11.19 21.95 -4.33
C ILE A 39 9.66 21.93 -4.43
N LEU A 40 8.96 21.76 -3.31
CA LEU A 40 7.50 21.66 -3.28
C LEU A 40 6.81 22.94 -3.74
N SER A 41 7.40 24.11 -3.48
CA SER A 41 6.90 25.41 -3.95
C SER A 41 7.22 25.69 -5.42
N GLY A 42 7.92 24.80 -6.12
CA GLY A 42 8.25 24.97 -7.55
C GLY A 42 9.37 25.97 -7.84
N ARG A 43 10.04 26.49 -6.81
CA ARG A 43 11.07 27.52 -6.98
C ARG A 43 12.43 26.94 -7.37
N ASN A 44 12.73 25.70 -6.96
CA ASN A 44 14.00 25.06 -7.20
C ASN A 44 13.86 23.76 -8.01
N LYS A 45 14.87 23.47 -8.84
CA LYS A 45 15.03 22.14 -9.45
C LYS A 45 15.69 21.18 -8.47
N PRO A 46 15.29 19.89 -8.47
CA PRO A 46 15.99 18.88 -7.69
C PRO A 46 17.40 18.67 -8.25
N SER A 47 18.39 18.59 -7.35
CA SER A 47 19.75 18.19 -7.74
C SER A 47 19.81 16.68 -8.00
N LEU A 48 20.83 16.23 -8.72
CA LEU A 48 21.05 14.79 -8.91
C LEU A 48 21.23 14.06 -7.58
N GLU A 49 22.02 14.62 -6.67
CA GLU A 49 22.23 14.04 -5.33
C GLU A 49 20.90 13.88 -4.57
N PHE A 50 20.03 14.88 -4.63
CA PHE A 50 18.71 14.84 -4.01
C PHE A 50 17.87 13.68 -4.55
N VAL A 51 17.83 13.52 -5.88
CA VAL A 51 17.10 12.45 -6.54
C VAL A 51 17.67 11.08 -6.16
N LEU A 52 18.99 10.92 -6.15
CA LEU A 52 19.65 9.67 -5.77
C LEU A 52 19.37 9.30 -4.31
N LYS A 53 19.36 10.27 -3.40
CA LYS A 53 19.01 10.06 -1.99
C LYS A 53 17.56 9.59 -1.82
N ILE A 54 16.61 10.13 -2.59
CA ILE A 54 15.23 9.62 -2.63
C ILE A 54 15.21 8.15 -3.07
N LEU A 55 15.83 7.82 -4.22
CA LEU A 55 15.80 6.45 -4.74
C LEU A 55 16.46 5.45 -3.79
N LYS A 56 17.53 5.86 -3.08
CA LYS A 56 18.17 5.05 -2.05
C LYS A 56 17.27 4.83 -0.84
N ALA A 57 16.54 5.86 -0.41
CA ALA A 57 15.66 5.79 0.76
C ALA A 57 14.32 5.10 0.48
N PHE A 58 13.86 5.09 -0.78
CA PHE A 58 12.57 4.58 -1.21
C PHE A 58 12.73 3.68 -2.45
N PRO A 59 13.04 2.39 -2.26
CA PRO A 59 13.34 1.45 -3.36
C PRO A 59 12.18 1.21 -4.33
N GLU A 60 10.94 1.53 -3.92
CA GLU A 60 9.76 1.41 -4.78
C GLU A 60 9.61 2.58 -5.76
N VAL A 61 10.41 3.64 -5.60
CA VAL A 61 10.40 4.81 -6.48
C VAL A 61 11.28 4.54 -7.70
N GLU A 62 10.70 4.68 -8.89
CA GLU A 62 11.45 4.62 -10.13
C GLU A 62 11.94 6.01 -10.56
N LEU A 63 13.20 6.09 -11.01
CA LEU A 63 13.84 7.34 -11.45
C LEU A 63 13.03 8.03 -12.56
N TYR A 64 12.63 7.26 -13.57
CA TYR A 64 11.95 7.80 -14.75
C TYR A 64 10.52 8.28 -14.41
N TRP A 65 9.85 7.57 -13.50
CA TRP A 65 8.56 8.01 -12.94
C TRP A 65 8.74 9.31 -12.17
N LEU A 66 9.70 9.38 -11.26
CA LEU A 66 9.91 10.57 -10.43
C LEU A 66 10.26 11.81 -11.27
N LEU A 67 11.09 11.67 -12.31
CA LEU A 67 11.54 12.79 -13.13
C LEU A 67 10.56 13.18 -14.24
N ASN A 68 9.97 12.20 -14.93
CA ASN A 68 9.21 12.43 -16.16
C ASN A 68 7.74 11.96 -16.07
N GLY A 69 7.37 11.24 -15.01
CA GLY A 69 6.02 10.69 -14.84
C GLY A 69 5.73 9.46 -15.69
N VAL A 70 6.76 8.79 -16.20
CA VAL A 70 6.61 7.58 -17.02
C VAL A 70 7.10 6.37 -16.23
N GLY A 71 6.32 5.30 -16.25
CA GLY A 71 6.48 4.14 -15.37
C GLY A 71 5.41 4.12 -14.29
N HIS A 72 5.61 3.33 -13.24
CA HIS A 72 4.64 3.16 -12.17
C HIS A 72 5.31 3.34 -10.81
N PHE A 73 4.57 3.96 -9.90
CA PHE A 73 4.92 4.03 -8.48
C PHE A 73 3.68 3.62 -7.68
N PRO A 74 3.82 2.69 -6.72
CA PRO A 74 5.03 1.94 -6.38
C PRO A 74 5.45 0.96 -7.48
N LYS A 75 6.77 0.68 -7.58
CA LYS A 75 7.32 -0.29 -8.55
C LYS A 75 6.76 -1.68 -8.25
N GLN A 76 5.99 -2.25 -9.19
CA GLN A 76 5.56 -3.64 -9.12
C GLN A 76 6.78 -4.55 -9.31
N VAL A 77 7.13 -5.30 -8.26
CA VAL A 77 8.07 -6.41 -8.39
C VAL A 77 7.28 -7.55 -9.03
N GLU A 78 7.52 -7.82 -10.31
CA GLU A 78 7.02 -9.05 -10.94
C GLU A 78 7.69 -10.23 -10.25
N ILE A 79 7.00 -10.81 -9.27
CA ILE A 79 7.33 -12.14 -8.77
C ILE A 79 6.93 -13.09 -9.90
N THR A 80 7.89 -13.57 -10.67
CA THR A 80 7.68 -14.70 -11.60
C THR A 80 7.33 -15.93 -10.75
N ALA A 81 6.07 -16.04 -10.36
CA ALA A 81 5.55 -17.14 -9.56
C ALA A 81 5.31 -18.34 -10.48
N SER A 82 6.31 -19.22 -10.61
CA SER A 82 6.03 -20.65 -10.74
C SER A 82 5.44 -21.10 -9.40
N ALA A 83 4.12 -21.03 -9.27
CA ALA A 83 3.44 -21.44 -8.04
C ALA A 83 3.27 -22.97 -8.03
N PRO A 84 3.72 -23.68 -6.98
CA PRO A 84 3.19 -25.02 -6.72
C PRO A 84 1.76 -24.86 -6.22
N THR A 85 0.81 -25.48 -6.92
CA THR A 85 -0.59 -25.58 -6.50
C THR A 85 -0.67 -26.29 -5.15
N LEU A 86 -1.04 -25.55 -4.10
CA LEU A 86 -1.18 -26.04 -2.71
C LEU A 86 -2.45 -26.86 -2.45
N PHE A 87 -3.26 -27.12 -3.47
CA PHE A 87 -4.49 -27.91 -3.37
C PHE A 87 -4.57 -28.88 -4.53
N SER A 88 -3.84 -30.01 -4.43
CA SER A 88 -4.21 -31.22 -5.15
C SER A 88 -5.07 -32.08 -4.23
N GLU A 89 -6.37 -31.97 -4.46
CA GLU A 89 -7.39 -33.03 -4.44
C GLU A 89 -7.11 -34.21 -3.49
N ILE A 90 -7.79 -34.17 -2.33
CA ILE A 90 -8.04 -35.38 -1.53
C ILE A 90 -9.56 -35.57 -1.50
N GLU A 91 -9.95 -36.72 -2.02
CA GLU A 91 -11.30 -37.23 -2.21
C GLU A 91 -12.16 -37.21 -0.93
N ALA A 92 -13.44 -36.93 -1.12
CA ALA A 92 -14.46 -37.01 -0.08
C ALA A 92 -14.69 -38.45 0.41
N PRO A 93 -15.08 -38.60 1.69
CA PRO A 93 -16.22 -39.48 1.95
C PRO A 93 -17.24 -38.87 2.92
N GLU A 94 -18.44 -39.41 2.77
CA GLU A 94 -19.73 -38.97 3.29
C GLU A 94 -20.04 -39.49 4.72
N VAL A 95 -20.95 -38.78 5.42
CA VAL A 95 -21.95 -39.29 6.41
C VAL A 95 -21.54 -39.44 7.90
N LYS A 96 -22.12 -38.63 8.82
CA LYS A 96 -23.30 -38.94 9.71
C LYS A 96 -23.52 -37.89 10.83
N LYS A 97 -24.79 -37.74 11.23
CA LYS A 97 -25.39 -36.80 12.21
C LYS A 97 -25.10 -37.16 13.68
N GLU A 98 -25.05 -36.16 14.58
CA GLU A 98 -25.74 -36.13 15.90
C GLU A 98 -25.52 -34.81 16.68
N ALA A 99 -26.52 -34.41 17.49
CA ALA A 99 -26.54 -33.30 18.46
C ALA A 99 -27.16 -33.86 19.78
N PRO A 100 -26.94 -33.34 21.03
CA PRO A 100 -27.33 -31.97 21.47
C PRO A 100 -26.58 -31.28 22.69
N LYS A 101 -26.62 -29.92 22.73
CA LYS A 101 -26.84 -28.88 23.83
C LYS A 101 -26.25 -28.98 25.28
N PRO A 102 -26.25 -27.90 26.14
CA PRO A 102 -26.22 -26.41 25.98
C PRO A 102 -25.31 -25.61 27.01
N MET A 103 -25.41 -24.26 26.99
CA MET A 103 -24.89 -23.19 27.90
C MET A 103 -23.52 -22.58 27.53
N ALA A 104 -23.30 -21.25 27.43
CA ALA A 104 -24.00 -20.07 27.95
C ALA A 104 -23.92 -18.87 26.97
N LYS A 105 -24.87 -17.92 27.11
CA LYS A 105 -24.96 -16.66 26.33
C LYS A 105 -23.86 -15.66 26.75
N PRO A 106 -23.49 -14.71 25.88
CA PRO A 106 -24.05 -13.37 26.08
C PRO A 106 -24.63 -12.74 24.81
N VAL A 107 -25.81 -12.15 25.02
CA VAL A 107 -26.37 -10.91 24.45
C VAL A 107 -26.03 -10.55 23.00
N VAL A 108 -27.04 -10.73 22.15
CA VAL A 108 -27.20 -10.18 20.81
C VAL A 108 -27.78 -8.77 20.91
N ASN A 109 -27.37 -7.87 20.00
CA ASN A 109 -28.20 -6.92 19.22
C ASN A 109 -27.29 -5.76 18.85
N GLU A 110 -26.71 -5.72 17.64
CA GLU A 110 -27.17 -4.76 16.61
C GLU A 110 -26.68 -5.03 15.16
N ILE A 111 -26.15 -6.22 14.81
CA ILE A 111 -25.44 -6.37 13.50
C ILE A 111 -26.31 -6.90 12.34
N VAL A 112 -27.55 -7.34 12.60
CA VAL A 112 -28.33 -8.12 11.61
C VAL A 112 -28.79 -7.33 10.38
N ASN A 113 -28.77 -5.99 10.40
CA ASN A 113 -29.29 -5.19 9.28
C ASN A 113 -28.24 -4.77 8.23
N GLN A 114 -26.94 -5.01 8.44
CA GLN A 114 -25.89 -4.59 7.49
C GLN A 114 -25.52 -5.66 6.45
N GLU A 115 -25.84 -6.93 6.68
CA GLU A 115 -25.38 -8.02 5.80
C GLU A 115 -26.03 -8.02 4.41
N LYS A 116 -27.24 -7.48 4.26
CA LYS A 116 -27.96 -7.49 2.97
C LYS A 116 -27.50 -6.43 1.97
N GLU A 117 -26.95 -5.30 2.42
CA GLU A 117 -26.42 -4.27 1.51
C GLU A 117 -24.99 -4.58 1.03
N ILE A 118 -24.21 -5.32 1.82
CA ILE A 118 -22.81 -5.65 1.48
C ILE A 118 -22.73 -6.66 0.34
N MET A 119 -23.73 -7.54 0.16
CA MET A 119 -23.69 -8.61 -0.86
C MET A 119 -23.68 -8.12 -2.31
N ASN A 120 -23.98 -6.84 -2.58
CA ASN A 120 -24.04 -6.27 -3.93
C ASN A 120 -22.99 -5.18 -4.17
N GLN A 121 -22.00 -5.04 -3.29
CA GLN A 121 -20.93 -4.06 -3.43
C GLN A 121 -19.66 -4.75 -3.97
N GLU A 122 -19.06 -4.15 -4.99
CA GLU A 122 -17.74 -4.57 -5.47
C GLU A 122 -16.69 -4.20 -4.41
N ILE A 123 -15.75 -5.11 -4.18
CA ILE A 123 -14.66 -4.88 -3.23
C ILE A 123 -13.73 -3.82 -3.83
N GLU A 124 -13.54 -2.69 -3.14
CA GLU A 124 -12.58 -1.67 -3.58
C GLU A 124 -11.14 -2.02 -3.14
N ARG A 125 -10.99 -2.54 -1.91
CA ARG A 125 -9.69 -2.81 -1.30
C ARG A 125 -9.80 -3.80 -0.15
N ILE A 126 -8.79 -4.65 0.01
CA ILE A 126 -8.60 -5.51 1.19
C ILE A 126 -7.27 -5.17 1.87
N VAL A 127 -7.28 -4.99 3.19
CA VAL A 127 -6.07 -4.80 4.00
C VAL A 127 -5.96 -5.92 5.03
N VAL A 128 -4.87 -6.70 4.99
CA VAL A 128 -4.62 -7.83 5.88
C VAL A 128 -3.53 -7.46 6.88
N PHE A 129 -3.85 -7.45 8.17
CA PHE A 129 -2.90 -7.21 9.26
C PHE A 129 -2.36 -8.54 9.81
N TYR A 130 -1.04 -8.61 9.96
CA TYR A 130 -0.34 -9.75 10.55
C TYR A 130 0.02 -9.47 12.00
N ARG A 131 0.11 -10.54 12.81
CA ARG A 131 0.46 -10.43 14.24
C ARG A 131 1.83 -9.80 14.51
N ASN A 132 2.73 -9.84 13.54
CA ASN A 132 4.04 -9.17 13.63
C ASN A 132 3.97 -7.66 13.32
N GLY A 133 2.77 -7.09 13.15
CA GLY A 133 2.55 -5.68 12.86
C GLY A 133 2.69 -5.29 11.38
N SER A 134 3.05 -6.24 10.51
CA SER A 134 3.05 -6.03 9.06
C SER A 134 1.62 -6.03 8.50
N PHE A 135 1.39 -5.39 7.35
CA PHE A 135 0.13 -5.48 6.63
C PHE A 135 0.33 -5.66 5.13
N LYS A 136 -0.68 -6.19 4.44
CA LYS A 136 -0.74 -6.29 2.98
C LYS A 136 -2.01 -5.67 2.44
N ASN A 137 -1.87 -4.91 1.36
CA ASN A 137 -2.97 -4.29 0.64
C ASN A 137 -3.23 -5.05 -0.66
N TYR A 138 -4.50 -5.30 -0.97
CA TYR A 138 -4.95 -5.92 -2.20
C TYR A 138 -6.02 -5.03 -2.83
N MET A 139 -5.92 -4.82 -4.13
CA MET A 139 -6.97 -4.25 -4.96
C MET A 139 -7.38 -5.36 -5.95
N PRO A 140 -8.68 -5.67 -6.07
CA PRO A 140 -9.16 -6.74 -6.95
C PRO A 140 -8.97 -6.43 -8.44
#